data_AF-A0A5R2MYY4-F1
#
_entry.id   AF-A0A5R2MYY4-F1
#
_cell.length_a   1.000
_cell.length_b   1.000
_cell.length_c   1.000
_cell.angle_alpha   90.00
_cell.angle_beta   90.00
_cell.angle_gamma   90.00
#
_symmetry.space_group_name_H-M   'P 1'
#
loop_
_entity.id
_entity.type
_entity.pdbx_description
1 polymer ?
#
loop_
_entity_poly.entity_id
_entity_poly.type
_entity_poly.pdbx_seq_one_letter_code
_entity_poly.pdbx_strand_id
1 'polypeptide(L)'
;EALQLLLQGKDIERRCQEIIDLENEADDITAQVLLAVRRSFITPFDRGDIKDLIQSMDDAIDTMHKTVKTVRLFEKREFDPLMQEMGGVIVDTAKLVAEAIPLLAKVGANSTRLNELAEEVMRAEGR
;
A
#
# COMPACT_ATOMS: atom_id res chain seq x y z
N GLU A 1 -6.07 4.92 4.57
CA GLU A 1 -7.43 5.09 5.16
C GLU A 1 -8.44 5.72 4.20
N ALA A 2 -8.04 6.67 3.34
CA ALA A 2 -8.94 7.35 2.41
C ALA A 2 -9.85 6.40 1.58
N LEU A 3 -9.30 5.31 1.04
CA LEU A 3 -10.08 4.31 0.28
C LEU A 3 -11.18 3.65 1.12
N GLN A 4 -10.89 3.31 2.38
CA GLN A 4 -11.90 2.72 3.28
C GLN A 4 -13.07 3.69 3.51
N LEU A 5 -12.77 4.96 3.75
CA LEU A 5 -13.80 5.98 3.96
C LEU A 5 -14.62 6.24 2.68
N LEU A 6 -13.95 6.24 1.52
CA LEU A 6 -14.61 6.31 0.22
C LEU A 6 -15.58 5.14 0.03
N LEU A 7 -15.16 3.91 0.32
CA LEU A 7 -15.99 2.72 0.18
C LEU A 7 -17.14 2.70 1.20
N GLN A 8 -17.03 3.41 2.33
CA GLN A 8 -18.15 3.67 3.25
C GLN A 8 -19.11 4.78 2.77
N GLY A 9 -18.89 5.34 1.57
CA GLY A 9 -19.70 6.43 1.01
C GLY A 9 -19.48 7.79 1.68
N LYS A 10 -18.39 7.97 2.44
CA LYS A 10 -18.12 9.20 3.20
C LYS A 10 -17.23 10.15 2.40
N ASP A 11 -17.70 11.38 2.21
CA ASP A 11 -16.95 12.47 1.55
C ASP A 11 -16.31 12.05 0.21
N ILE A 12 -17.05 11.32 -0.64
CA ILE A 12 -16.50 10.60 -1.81
C ILE A 12 -15.55 11.47 -2.65
N GLU A 13 -15.98 12.65 -3.09
CA GLU A 13 -15.14 13.53 -3.92
C GLU A 13 -13.84 13.95 -3.22
N ARG A 14 -13.91 14.26 -1.92
CA ARG A 14 -12.72 14.59 -1.14
C ARG A 14 -11.77 13.40 -1.02
N ARG A 15 -12.30 12.19 -0.78
CA ARG A 15 -11.49 10.97 -0.66
C ARG A 15 -10.90 10.54 -1.99
N CYS A 16 -11.63 10.74 -3.09
CA CYS A 16 -11.11 10.56 -4.44
C CYS A 16 -9.89 11.46 -4.67
N GLN A 17 -9.98 12.75 -4.34
CA GLN A 17 -8.86 13.67 -4.50
C GLN A 17 -7.67 13.28 -3.60
N GLU A 18 -7.93 12.94 -2.33
CA GLU A 18 -6.89 12.50 -1.39
C GLU A 18 -6.12 11.27 -1.90
N ILE A 19 -6.80 10.29 -2.51
CA ILE A 19 -6.15 9.10 -3.08
C ILE A 19 -5.32 9.46 -4.32
N ILE A 20 -5.78 10.40 -5.15
CA ILE A 20 -5.01 10.88 -6.31
C ILE A 20 -3.73 11.58 -5.83
N ASP A 21 -3.83 12.44 -4.82
CA ASP A 21 -2.67 13.16 -4.27
C ASP A 21 -1.65 12.18 -3.66
N LEU A 22 -2.13 11.17 -2.93
CA LEU A 22 -1.29 10.11 -2.35
C LEU A 22 -0.62 9.22 -3.39
N GLU A 23 -1.27 8.94 -4.52
CA GLU A 23 -0.66 8.17 -5.61
C GLU A 23 0.47 8.95 -6.29
N ASN A 24 0.30 10.25 -6.55
CA ASN A 24 1.39 11.08 -7.07
C ASN A 24 2.58 11.13 -6.08
N GLU A 25 2.30 11.22 -4.76
CA GLU A 25 3.34 11.17 -3.74
C GLU A 25 4.05 9.81 -3.72
N ALA A 26 3.31 8.72 -3.88
CA ALA A 26 3.88 7.36 -3.95
C ALA A 26 4.80 7.19 -5.15
N ASP A 27 4.40 7.62 -6.35
CA ASP A 27 5.21 7.61 -7.57
C ASP A 27 6.54 8.34 -7.35
N ASP A 28 6.49 9.53 -6.74
CA ASP A 28 7.68 10.33 -6.42
C ASP A 28 8.60 9.61 -5.42
N ILE A 29 8.04 8.94 -4.40
CA ILE A 29 8.80 8.13 -3.43
C ILE A 29 9.43 6.92 -4.13
N THR A 30 8.69 6.21 -4.97
CA THR A 30 9.16 5.07 -5.75
C THR A 30 10.37 5.47 -6.60
N ALA A 31 10.27 6.58 -7.33
CA ALA A 31 11.37 7.11 -8.13
C ALA A 31 12.61 7.45 -7.27
N GLN A 32 12.40 8.08 -6.11
CA GLN A 32 13.47 8.41 -5.16
C GLN A 32 14.18 7.16 -4.62
N VAL A 33 13.43 6.13 -4.22
CA VAL A 33 13.98 4.87 -3.72
C VAL A 33 14.81 4.18 -4.80
N LEU A 34 14.28 4.06 -6.03
CA LEU A 34 15.00 3.44 -7.14
C LEU A 34 16.29 4.19 -7.47
N LEU A 35 16.27 5.52 -7.40
CA LEU A 35 17.47 6.34 -7.60
C LEU A 35 18.48 6.17 -6.45
N ALA A 36 18.02 6.16 -5.20
CA ALA A 36 18.85 5.98 -4.01
C ALA A 36 19.54 4.61 -4.05
N VAL A 37 18.78 3.55 -4.39
CA VAL A 37 19.32 2.21 -4.61
C VAL A 37 20.41 2.26 -5.68
N ARG A 38 20.14 2.78 -6.88
CA ARG A 38 21.13 2.86 -7.98
C ARG A 38 22.41 3.61 -7.60
N ARG A 39 22.31 4.65 -6.77
CA ARG A 39 23.46 5.47 -6.32
C ARG A 39 24.21 4.87 -5.13
N SER A 40 23.59 3.96 -4.38
CA SER A 40 24.18 3.36 -3.19
C SER A 40 25.09 2.20 -3.56
N PHE A 41 26.33 2.22 -3.07
CA PHE A 41 27.26 1.11 -3.22
C PHE A 41 26.94 -0.05 -2.25
N ILE A 42 26.49 0.28 -1.04
CA ILE A 42 26.09 -0.67 0.00
C ILE A 42 24.60 -0.49 0.27
N THR A 43 23.82 -1.57 0.21
CA THR A 43 22.40 -1.62 0.56
C THR A 43 22.20 -2.44 1.85
N PRO A 44 21.17 -2.15 2.66
CA PRO A 44 20.94 -2.84 3.94
C PRO A 44 20.51 -4.31 3.78
N PHE A 45 19.92 -4.65 2.62
CA PHE A 45 19.60 -6.00 2.17
C PHE A 45 19.69 -6.04 0.64
N ASP A 46 19.24 -7.13 0.02
CA ASP A 46 19.38 -7.32 -1.42
C ASP A 46 18.73 -6.18 -2.23
N ARG A 47 19.44 -5.78 -3.28
CA ARG A 47 19.05 -4.67 -4.15
C ARG A 47 17.79 -4.97 -4.95
N GLY A 48 17.68 -6.19 -5.46
CA GLY A 48 16.52 -6.68 -6.20
C GLY A 48 15.30 -6.67 -5.28
N ASP A 49 15.46 -7.16 -4.06
CA ASP A 49 14.37 -7.18 -3.06
C ASP A 49 13.87 -5.77 -2.72
N ILE A 50 14.75 -4.76 -2.55
CA ILE A 50 14.32 -3.37 -2.34
C ILE A 50 13.48 -2.87 -3.52
N LYS A 51 13.97 -3.13 -4.75
CA LYS A 51 13.29 -2.70 -5.98
C LYS A 51 11.92 -3.36 -6.08
N ASP A 52 11.84 -4.67 -5.89
CA ASP A 52 10.61 -5.42 -6.09
C ASP A 52 9.58 -5.09 -4.98
N LEU A 53 10.04 -4.82 -3.76
CA LEU A 53 9.19 -4.34 -2.67
C LEU A 53 8.58 -2.97 -2.96
N ILE A 54 9.40 -1.96 -3.34
CA ILE A 54 8.87 -0.62 -3.59
C ILE A 54 7.91 -0.61 -4.78
N GLN A 55 8.19 -1.40 -5.82
CA GLN A 55 7.28 -1.58 -6.96
C GLN A 55 5.95 -2.22 -6.55
N SER A 56 5.98 -3.22 -5.67
CA SER A 56 4.75 -3.86 -5.20
C SER A 56 3.89 -2.92 -4.34
N MET A 57 4.53 -2.04 -3.54
CA MET A 57 3.83 -1.02 -2.77
C MET A 57 3.19 0.04 -3.68
N ASP A 58 3.89 0.44 -4.73
CA ASP A 58 3.41 1.34 -5.78
C ASP A 58 2.18 0.77 -6.50
N ASP A 59 2.28 -0.47 -7.00
CA ASP A 59 1.18 -1.18 -7.67
C ASP A 59 -0.09 -1.26 -6.81
N ALA A 60 0.06 -1.41 -5.49
CA ALA A 60 -1.06 -1.45 -4.56
C ALA A 60 -1.78 -0.08 -4.50
N ILE A 61 -1.03 1.02 -4.34
CA ILE A 61 -1.57 2.39 -4.30
C ILE A 61 -2.20 2.75 -5.64
N ASP A 62 -1.54 2.37 -6.72
CA ASP A 62 -1.95 2.58 -8.09
C ASP A 62 -3.27 1.83 -8.42
N THR A 63 -3.47 0.66 -7.81
CA THR A 63 -4.75 -0.07 -7.83
C THR A 63 -5.84 0.69 -7.07
N MET A 64 -5.55 1.32 -5.93
CA MET A 64 -6.52 2.17 -5.22
C MET A 64 -6.96 3.37 -6.07
N HIS A 65 -6.01 3.98 -6.81
CA HIS A 65 -6.32 5.06 -7.74
C HIS A 65 -7.20 4.58 -8.92
N LYS A 66 -6.97 3.37 -9.46
CA LYS A 66 -7.85 2.75 -10.47
C LYS A 66 -9.28 2.54 -9.94
N THR A 67 -9.44 2.18 -8.66
CA THR A 67 -10.75 2.14 -8.02
C THR A 67 -11.42 3.51 -8.02
N VAL A 68 -10.70 4.58 -7.65
CA VAL A 68 -11.21 5.96 -7.69
C VAL A 68 -11.67 6.37 -9.08
N LYS A 69 -10.88 6.09 -10.13
CA LYS A 69 -11.25 6.36 -11.53
C LYS A 69 -12.58 5.70 -11.89
N THR A 70 -12.76 4.44 -11.46
CA THR A 70 -13.98 3.67 -11.71
C THR A 70 -15.18 4.24 -10.97
N VAL A 71 -15.01 4.59 -9.69
CA VAL A 71 -16.06 5.20 -8.86
C VAL A 71 -16.56 6.52 -9.46
N ARG A 72 -15.64 7.38 -9.90
CA ARG A 72 -15.99 8.66 -10.54
C ARG A 72 -16.66 8.45 -11.90
N LEU A 73 -16.16 7.52 -12.72
CA LEU A 73 -16.72 7.24 -14.05
C LEU A 73 -18.19 6.80 -13.99
N PHE A 74 -18.54 5.99 -13.00
CA PHE A 74 -19.90 5.47 -12.82
C PHE A 74 -20.73 6.26 -11.81
N GLU A 75 -20.21 7.38 -11.29
CA GLU A 75 -20.86 8.20 -10.26
C GLU A 75 -21.36 7.38 -9.05
N LYS A 76 -20.60 6.34 -8.67
CA LYS A 76 -21.01 5.38 -7.65
C LYS A 76 -20.96 6.03 -6.27
N ARG A 77 -22.10 6.03 -5.56
CA ARG A 77 -22.25 6.64 -4.23
C ARG A 77 -22.46 5.65 -3.09
N GLU A 78 -22.85 4.43 -3.43
CA GLU A 78 -23.17 3.37 -2.49
C GLU A 78 -22.39 2.12 -2.87
N PHE A 79 -21.80 1.46 -1.87
CA PHE A 79 -20.94 0.30 -2.05
C PHE A 79 -21.47 -0.86 -1.25
N ASP A 80 -21.38 -2.05 -1.84
CA ASP A 80 -21.84 -3.27 -1.18
C ASP A 80 -21.05 -3.54 0.10
N PRO A 81 -21.64 -4.21 1.11
CA PRO A 81 -20.97 -4.49 2.38
C PRO A 81 -19.60 -5.17 2.21
N LEU A 82 -19.47 -6.06 1.22
CA LEU A 82 -18.20 -6.72 0.92
C LEU A 82 -17.13 -5.74 0.42
N MET A 83 -17.49 -4.74 -0.39
CA MET A 83 -16.56 -3.69 -0.82
C MET A 83 -16.08 -2.85 0.36
N GLN A 84 -16.97 -2.56 1.32
CA GLN A 84 -16.62 -1.85 2.54
C GLN A 84 -15.64 -2.64 3.41
N GLU A 85 -15.87 -3.95 3.53
CA GLU A 85 -14.98 -4.88 4.24
C GLU A 85 -13.59 -4.93 3.60
N MET A 86 -13.52 -5.04 2.27
CA MET A 86 -12.25 -4.99 1.53
C MET A 86 -11.44 -3.72 1.85
N GLY A 87 -12.12 -2.56 1.95
CA GLY A 87 -11.47 -1.32 2.35
C GLY A 87 -10.84 -1.38 3.75
N GLY A 88 -11.45 -2.11 4.68
CA GLY A 88 -10.90 -2.37 6.01
C GLY A 88 -9.67 -3.28 5.95
N VAL A 89 -9.77 -4.40 5.22
CA VAL A 89 -8.66 -5.36 5.02
C VAL A 89 -7.45 -4.65 4.42
N ILE A 90 -7.64 -3.81 3.41
CA ILE A 90 -6.54 -3.03 2.79
C ILE A 90 -5.82 -2.15 3.82
N VAL A 91 -6.56 -1.48 4.72
CA VAL A 91 -5.97 -0.63 5.77
C VAL A 91 -5.20 -1.47 6.78
N ASP A 92 -5.74 -2.62 7.19
CA ASP A 92 -5.08 -3.50 8.15
C ASP A 92 -3.79 -4.09 7.57
N THR A 93 -3.82 -4.56 6.33
CA THR A 93 -2.63 -5.04 5.61
C THR A 93 -1.59 -3.94 5.44
N ALA A 94 -1.99 -2.72 5.08
CA ALA A 94 -1.06 -1.59 4.96
C ALA A 94 -0.36 -1.25 6.29
N LYS A 95 -1.05 -1.40 7.43
CA LYS A 95 -0.45 -1.19 8.76
C LYS A 95 0.61 -2.26 9.07
N LEU A 96 0.35 -3.52 8.72
CA LEU A 96 1.33 -4.61 8.90
C LEU A 96 2.58 -4.38 8.05
N VAL A 97 2.40 -3.96 6.79
CA VAL A 97 3.52 -3.59 5.92
C VAL A 97 4.31 -2.42 6.52
N ALA A 98 3.62 -1.38 6.99
CA ALA A 98 4.26 -0.23 7.63
C ALA A 98 5.06 -0.62 8.89
N GLU A 99 4.60 -1.60 9.66
CA GLU A 99 5.36 -2.16 10.80
C GLU A 99 6.61 -2.92 10.35
N ALA A 100 6.54 -3.61 9.21
CA ALA A 100 7.67 -4.38 8.67
C ALA A 100 8.81 -3.51 8.12
N ILE A 101 8.50 -2.37 7.48
CA ILE A 101 9.50 -1.49 6.84
C ILE A 101 10.73 -1.17 7.72
N PRO A 102 10.60 -0.66 8.96
CA PRO A 102 11.76 -0.34 9.79
C PRO A 102 12.58 -1.58 10.18
N LEU A 103 11.97 -2.76 10.23
CA LEU A 103 12.64 -4.02 10.59
C LEU A 103 13.54 -4.54 9.46
N LEU A 104 13.25 -4.20 8.21
CA LEU A 104 14.04 -4.61 7.03
C LEU A 104 15.48 -4.07 7.06
N ALA A 105 15.76 -3.00 7.81
CA ALA A 105 17.13 -2.50 7.98
C ALA A 105 18.07 -3.54 8.63
N LYS A 106 17.51 -4.51 9.37
CA LYS A 106 18.25 -5.61 10.01
C LYS A 106 17.51 -6.94 9.82
N VAL A 107 17.25 -7.33 8.57
CA VAL A 107 16.47 -8.53 8.21
C VAL A 107 16.86 -9.77 9.02
N GLY A 108 18.16 -10.08 9.13
CA GLY A 108 18.63 -11.26 9.86
C GLY A 108 18.24 -11.25 11.35
N ALA A 109 18.39 -10.10 12.01
CA ALA A 109 18.06 -9.95 13.43
C ALA A 109 16.54 -9.94 13.69
N ASN A 110 15.75 -9.49 12.70
CA ASN A 110 14.30 -9.32 12.82
C ASN A 110 13.51 -10.43 12.11
N SER A 111 14.18 -11.49 11.64
CA SER A 111 13.59 -12.54 10.79
C SER A 111 12.33 -13.18 11.36
N THR A 112 12.29 -13.48 12.66
CA THR A 112 11.10 -14.02 13.33
C THR A 112 9.90 -13.07 13.22
N ARG A 113 10.07 -11.79 13.60
CA ARG A 113 8.97 -10.81 13.54
C ARG A 113 8.54 -10.50 12.11
N LEU A 114 9.49 -10.45 11.18
CA LEU A 114 9.19 -10.26 9.75
C LEU A 114 8.36 -11.42 9.18
N ASN A 115 8.67 -12.66 9.56
CA ASN A 115 7.87 -13.83 9.16
C ASN A 115 6.47 -13.79 9.76
N GLU A 116 6.33 -13.42 11.03
CA GLU A 116 5.01 -13.26 11.67
C GLU A 116 4.16 -12.21 10.94
N LEU A 117 4.74 -11.04 10.63
CA LEU A 117 4.05 -10.00 9.88
C LEU A 117 3.62 -10.47 8.48
N ALA A 118 4.48 -11.21 7.78
CA ALA A 118 4.14 -11.80 6.49
C ALA A 118 2.98 -12.81 6.60
N GLU A 119 2.96 -13.64 7.65
CA GLU A 119 1.83 -14.55 7.93
C GLU A 119 0.54 -13.81 8.28
N GLU A 120 0.63 -12.69 9.01
CA GLU A 120 -0.52 -11.84 9.30
C GLU A 120 -1.09 -11.21 8.02
N VAL A 121 -0.24 -10.75 7.09
CA VAL A 121 -0.66 -10.26 5.77
C VAL A 121 -1.36 -11.36 4.97
N MET A 122 -0.77 -12.55 4.85
CA MET A 122 -1.38 -13.67 4.12
C MET A 122 -2.75 -14.07 4.72
N ARG A 123 -2.89 -14.02 6.04
CA ARG A 123 -4.17 -14.28 6.71
C ARG A 123 -5.20 -13.20 6.44
N ALA A 124 -4.80 -11.93 6.36
CA ALA A 124 -5.69 -10.83 6.05
C ALA A 124 -6.23 -10.93 4.61
N GLU A 125 -5.40 -11.32 3.65
CA GLU A 125 -5.79 -11.50 2.25
C GLU A 125 -6.68 -12.74 1.98
N GLY A 126 -6.61 -13.76 2.84
CA GLY A 126 -7.43 -14.96 2.73
C GLY A 126 -8.84 -14.85 3.30
N ARG A 127 -9.26 -13.66 3.77
CA ARG A 127 -10.59 -13.38 4.33
C ARG A 127 -11.55 -12.87 3.26
#